data_AF-A0A645ITB1-F1
#
_entry.id   AF-A0A645ITB1-F1
#
_cell.length_a   1.000
_cell.length_b   1.000
_cell.length_c   1.000
_cell.angle_alpha   90.00
_cell.angle_beta   90.00
_cell.angle_gamma   90.00
#
_symmetry.space_group_name_H-M   'P 1'
#
loop_
_entity.id
_entity.type
_entity.pdbx_description
1 polymer ?
#
loop_
_entity_poly.entity_id
_entity_poly.type
_entity_poly.pdbx_seq_one_letter_code
_entity_poly.pdbx_strand_id
1 'polypeptide(L)' 'MRFINLKAWRAEVARAHNLPAYVIFHDATLAAIAECNPTTLEDLQGISGMGTKKLEAYGAEVLRVVQG' A
#
# COMPACT_ATOMS: atom_id res chain seq x y z
N MET A 1 8.31 10.21 -6.29
CA MET A 1 7.98 10.49 -4.88
C MET A 1 6.99 9.48 -4.30
N ARG A 2 5.93 9.06 -5.02
CA ARG A 2 4.91 8.08 -4.57
C ARG A 2 5.44 6.76 -3.97
N PHE A 3 6.39 6.10 -4.63
CA PHE A 3 6.98 4.85 -4.11
C PHE A 3 7.76 5.04 -2.81
N ILE A 4 8.37 6.21 -2.61
CA ILE A 4 9.11 6.55 -1.39
C ILE A 4 8.12 6.75 -0.23
N ASN A 5 7.03 7.49 -0.47
CA ASN A 5 5.96 7.71 0.50
C ASN A 5 5.31 6.38 0.91
N LEU A 6 5.01 5.51 -0.04
CA LEU A 6 4.48 4.18 0.22
C LEU A 6 5.46 3.29 1.01
N LYS A 7 6.77 3.36 0.72
CA LYS A 7 7.80 2.66 1.50
C LYS A 7 7.86 3.17 2.93
N ALA A 8 7.79 4.49 3.13
CA ALA A 8 7.78 5.11 4.46
C ALA A 8 6.55 4.68 5.25
N TRP A 9 5.36 4.82 4.65
CA TRP A 9 4.09 4.36 5.24
C TRP A 9 4.12 2.88 5.59
N ARG A 10 4.59 2.01 4.67
CA ARG A 10 4.74 0.57 4.93
C ARG A 10 5.63 0.32 6.14
N ALA A 11 6.75 1.04 6.25
CA ALA A 11 7.66 0.90 7.38
C ALA A 11 7.00 1.33 8.70
N GLU A 12 6.17 2.37 8.66
CA GLU A 12 5.40 2.86 9.81
C GLU A 12 4.37 1.84 10.28
N VAL A 13 3.58 1.29 9.35
CA VAL A 13 2.59 0.23 9.64
C VAL A 13 3.28 -1.03 10.15
N ALA A 14 4.38 -1.44 9.51
CA ALA A 14 5.19 -2.56 9.95
C ALA A 14 5.65 -2.38 11.41
N ARG A 15 6.13 -1.17 11.74
CA ARG A 15 6.53 -0.82 13.11
C ARG A 15 5.35 -0.86 14.09
N ALA A 16 4.20 -0.33 13.70
CA ALA A 16 2.98 -0.30 14.51
C ALA A 16 2.47 -1.71 14.84
N HIS A 17 2.55 -2.62 13.87
CA HIS A 17 2.14 -4.01 14.04
C HIS A 17 3.26 -4.93 14.57
N ASN A 18 4.46 -4.40 14.80
CA ASN A 18 5.64 -5.18 15.18
C ASN A 18 5.95 -6.33 14.20
N LEU A 19 5.63 -6.12 12.92
CA LEU A 19 5.83 -7.10 11.86
C LEU A 19 6.82 -6.58 10.82
N PRO A 20 7.53 -7.46 10.11
CA PRO A 20 8.39 -7.04 9.00
C PRO A 20 7.59 -6.38 7.87
N ALA A 21 8.20 -5.38 7.20
CA ALA A 21 7.55 -4.62 6.13
C ALA A 21 7.02 -5.49 4.99
N TYR A 22 7.72 -6.57 4.63
CA TYR A 22 7.28 -7.51 3.59
C TYR A 22 5.96 -8.22 3.92
N VAL A 23 5.58 -8.32 5.21
CA VAL A 23 4.31 -8.91 5.66
C VAL A 23 3.14 -7.98 5.37
N ILE A 24 3.37 -6.66 5.46
CA ILE A 24 2.36 -5.65 5.15
C ILE A 24 2.11 -5.67 3.64
N PHE A 25 3.15 -5.37 2.85
CA PHE A 25 3.12 -5.45 1.39
C PHE A 25 4.48 -5.85 0.83
N HIS A 26 4.45 -6.71 -0.19
CA HIS A 26 5.61 -7.02 -0.99
C HIS A 26 6.01 -5.82 -1.85
N ASP A 27 7.31 -5.69 -2.16
CA ASP A 27 7.81 -4.60 -3.00
C ASP A 27 7.21 -4.64 -4.42
N ALA A 28 6.82 -5.82 -4.92
CA ALA A 28 6.09 -5.95 -6.19
C ALA A 28 4.72 -5.25 -6.16
N THR A 29 3.95 -5.43 -5.08
CA THR A 29 2.65 -4.75 -4.90
C THR A 29 2.84 -3.24 -4.75
N LEU A 30 3.84 -2.81 -3.98
CA LEU A 30 4.18 -1.38 -3.85
C LEU A 30 4.56 -0.72 -5.18
N ALA A 31 5.36 -1.41 -5.99
CA ALA A 31 5.75 -0.93 -7.31
C ALA A 31 4.53 -0.83 -8.22
N ALA A 32 3.67 -1.85 -8.23
CA ALA A 32 2.43 -1.85 -8.99
C ALA A 32 1.48 -0.72 -8.56
N ILE A 33 1.34 -0.44 -7.26
CA ILE A 33 0.56 0.71 -6.74
C ILE A 33 1.16 2.02 -7.24
N ALA A 34 2.48 2.18 -7.13
CA ALA A 34 3.17 3.40 -7.53
C ALA A 34 3.08 3.65 -9.05
N GLU A 35 3.06 2.60 -9.86
CA GLU A 35 2.89 2.68 -11.32
C GLU A 35 1.44 2.87 -11.76
N CYS A 36 0.49 2.13 -11.17
CA CYS A 36 -0.94 2.24 -11.51
C CYS A 36 -1.55 3.58 -11.11
N ASN A 37 -0.96 4.28 -10.14
CA ASN A 37 -1.47 5.54 -9.60
C ASN A 37 -2.98 5.45 -9.24
N PRO A 38 -3.36 4.51 -8.37
CA PRO A 38 -4.74 4.27 -8.02
C PRO A 38 -5.37 5.52 -7.40
N THR A 39 -6.57 5.85 -7.86
CA THR A 39 -7.33 7.00 -7.36
C THR A 39 -8.58 6.58 -6.58
N THR A 40 -8.87 5.28 -6.58
CA THR A 40 -10.01 4.66 -5.90
C THR A 40 -9.59 3.38 -5.20
N LEU A 41 -10.41 2.93 -4.23
CA LEU A 41 -10.21 1.63 -3.58
C LEU A 41 -10.36 0.46 -4.56
N GLU A 42 -11.18 0.62 -5.60
CA GLU A 42 -11.37 -0.40 -6.64
C GLU A 42 -10.10 -0.56 -7.50
N ASP A 43 -9.39 0.53 -7.81
CA ASP A 43 -8.09 0.45 -8.51
C ASP A 43 -7.07 -0.35 -7.69
N LEU A 44 -7.06 -0.14 -6.36
CA LEU A 44 -6.21 -0.89 -5.44
C LEU A 44 -6.62 -2.36 -5.35
N GLN A 45 -7.93 -2.67 -5.41
CA GLN A 45 -8.44 -4.04 -5.41
C GLN A 45 -7.95 -4.85 -6.62
N GLY A 46 -7.73 -4.19 -7.76
CA GLY A 46 -7.20 -4.83 -8.96
C GLY A 46 -5.72 -5.22 -8.88
N ILE A 47 -5.00 -4.79 -7.83
CA ILE A 47 -3.55 -5.02 -7.74
C ILE A 47 -3.25 -6.41 -7.18
N SER A 48 -2.43 -7.15 -7.93
CA SER A 48 -1.97 -8.48 -7.53
C SER A 48 -1.23 -8.44 -6.19
N GLY A 49 -1.70 -9.25 -5.23
CA GLY A 49 -1.20 -9.29 -3.86
C GLY A 49 -1.95 -8.41 -2.86
N MET A 50 -2.97 -7.66 -3.31
CA MET A 50 -3.87 -6.91 -2.43
C MET A 50 -5.13 -7.72 -2.10
N GLY A 51 -5.16 -8.33 -0.91
CA GLY A 51 -6.36 -9.02 -0.41
C GLY A 51 -7.41 -8.05 0.10
N THR A 52 -8.70 -8.39 -0.04
CA THR A 52 -9.85 -7.55 0.34
C THR A 52 -9.76 -7.02 1.78
N LYS A 53 -9.37 -7.86 2.74
CA LYS A 53 -9.16 -7.43 4.14
C LYS A 53 -8.08 -6.37 4.32
N LYS A 54 -6.98 -6.48 3.57
CA LYS A 54 -5.88 -5.50 3.62
C LYS A 54 -6.30 -4.21 2.92
N LEU A 55 -7.05 -4.31 1.83
CA LEU A 55 -7.62 -3.17 1.13
C LEU A 55 -8.59 -2.39 2.04
N GLU A 56 -9.49 -3.06 2.74
CA GLU A 56 -10.42 -2.38 3.65
C GLU A 56 -9.70 -1.73 4.84
N ALA A 57 -8.66 -2.39 5.37
CA ALA A 57 -7.91 -1.87 6.52
C ALA A 57 -6.94 -0.73 6.15
N TYR A 58 -6.27 -0.83 4.99
CA TYR A 58 -5.16 0.05 4.63
C TYR A 58 -5.42 0.88 3.38
N GLY A 59 -6.41 0.53 2.55
CA GLY A 59 -6.64 1.15 1.24
C GLY A 59 -6.85 2.66 1.34
N ALA A 60 -7.58 3.14 2.34
CA ALA A 60 -7.78 4.57 2.55
C ALA A 60 -6.46 5.32 2.84
N GLU A 61 -5.61 4.73 3.68
CA GLU A 61 -4.31 5.32 4.04
C GLU A 61 -3.32 5.23 2.87
N VAL A 62 -3.31 4.10 2.13
CA VAL A 62 -2.53 3.93 0.89
C VAL A 62 -2.92 4.97 -0.14
N LEU A 63 -4.22 5.19 -0.37
CA LEU A 63 -4.72 6.24 -1.26
C LEU A 63 -4.21 7.62 -0.83
N ARG A 64 -4.31 7.93 0.47
CA ARG A 64 -3.87 9.20 1.02
C ARG A 64 -2.37 9.44 0.79
N VAL A 65 -1.57 8.38 0.94
CA VAL A 65 -0.11 8.40 0.75
C VAL A 65 0.27 8.50 -0.74
N VAL A 66 -0.54 7.94 -1.65
CA VAL A 66 -0.31 7.99 -3.10
C VAL A 66 -0.76 9.33 -3.72
N GLN A 67 -1.84 9.90 -3.18
CA GLN A 67 -2.39 11.19 -3.62
C GLN A 67 -1.70 12.40 -2.98
N GLY A 68 -1.05 12.21 -1.83
CA GLY A 68 -0.28 13.23 -1.10
C GLY A 68 1.14 13.45 -1.58
#